data_AF-A0A1V4ZN91-F1
#
_entry.id   AF-A0A1V4ZN91-F1
#
_cell.length_a   1.000
_cell.length_b   1.000
_cell.length_c   1.000
_cell.angle_alpha   90.00
_cell.angle_beta   90.00
_cell.angle_gamma   90.00
#
_symmetry.space_group_name_H-M   'P 1'
#
loop_
_entity.id
_entity.type
_entity.pdbx_description
1 polymer ?
#
loop_
_entity_poly.entity_id
_entity_poly.type
_entity_poly.pdbx_seq_one_letter_code
_entity_poly.pdbx_strand_id
1 'polypeptide(L)'
;MLTKKEFADCIYNVLTPYDLHEKMKSVLTAAKNTDIIINYGNGHFLIGHKKYRDGLAVSTDGFGLWEITELRSTEDRSYEFTDKTFRTENTETVVRAVASLLITWEEFQGS
;
A
#
# COMPACT_ATOMS: atom_id res chain seq x y z
N MET A 1 -16.89 -3.02 -6.07
CA MET A 1 -15.49 -2.74 -6.43
C MET A 1 -15.36 -1.23 -6.43
N LEU A 2 -14.37 -0.68 -5.72
CA LEU A 2 -14.17 0.77 -5.65
C LEU A 2 -13.55 1.25 -6.97
N THR A 3 -13.91 2.45 -7.41
CA THR A 3 -13.32 3.12 -8.57
C THR A 3 -11.94 3.68 -8.23
N LYS A 4 -11.14 3.95 -9.26
CA LYS A 4 -9.80 4.57 -9.11
C LYS A 4 -9.82 5.84 -8.25
N LYS A 5 -10.85 6.67 -8.44
CA LYS A 5 -11.04 7.91 -7.67
C LYS A 5 -11.39 7.61 -6.21
N GLU A 6 -12.27 6.64 -5.97
CA GLU A 6 -12.66 6.27 -4.60
C GLU A 6 -11.46 5.70 -3.80
N PHE A 7 -10.56 4.96 -4.44
CA PHE A 7 -9.31 4.53 -3.78
C PHE A 7 -8.42 5.71 -3.38
N ALA A 8 -8.27 6.72 -4.25
CA ALA A 8 -7.45 7.90 -3.95
C ALA A 8 -8.07 8.79 -2.85
N ASP A 9 -9.39 9.04 -2.93
CA ASP A 9 -10.10 9.93 -2.00
C ASP A 9 -10.14 9.36 -0.56
N CYS A 10 -10.13 8.03 -0.40
CA CYS A 10 -10.22 7.41 0.93
C CYS A 10 -8.95 7.56 1.79
N ILE A 11 -7.81 7.92 1.20
CA ILE A 11 -6.51 7.96 1.89
C ILE A 11 -6.12 9.42 2.25
N TYR A 12 -6.99 10.39 2.00
CA TYR A 12 -6.76 11.78 2.39
C TYR A 12 -6.64 11.91 3.93
N ASN A 13 -5.69 12.73 4.42
CA ASN A 13 -5.35 12.94 5.85
C ASN A 13 -4.60 11.78 6.55
N VAL A 14 -3.67 11.11 5.86
CA VAL A 14 -2.71 10.17 6.49
C VAL A 14 -1.54 10.96 7.07
N LEU A 15 -1.28 10.84 8.37
CA LEU A 15 -0.17 11.52 9.03
C LEU A 15 0.93 10.53 9.44
N THR A 16 0.59 9.25 9.61
CA THR A 16 1.52 8.19 10.00
C THR A 16 1.27 6.89 9.22
N PRO A 17 2.24 5.96 9.15
CA PRO A 17 2.02 4.64 8.56
C PRO A 17 0.88 3.85 9.24
N TYR A 18 0.63 4.11 10.52
CA TYR A 18 -0.51 3.51 11.24
C TYR A 18 -1.85 4.06 10.75
N ASP A 19 -1.97 5.38 10.52
CA ASP A 19 -3.19 5.98 9.96
C ASP A 19 -3.50 5.42 8.57
N LEU A 20 -2.45 5.16 7.77
CA LEU A 20 -2.55 4.52 6.47
C LEU A 20 -3.13 3.10 6.60
N HIS A 21 -2.61 2.31 7.55
CA HIS A 21 -3.11 0.97 7.85
C HIS A 21 -4.61 0.98 8.21
N GLU A 22 -5.01 1.80 9.19
CA GLU A 22 -6.40 1.84 9.67
C GLU A 22 -7.37 2.30 8.59
N LYS A 23 -7.01 3.32 7.80
CA LYS A 23 -7.82 3.78 6.66
C LYS A 23 -7.95 2.67 5.62
N MET A 24 -6.84 2.05 5.21
CA MET A 24 -6.85 0.99 4.20
C MET A 24 -7.67 -0.22 4.65
N LYS A 25 -7.58 -0.60 5.93
CA LYS A 25 -8.41 -1.66 6.51
C LYS A 25 -9.91 -1.36 6.36
N SER A 26 -10.33 -0.13 6.65
CA SER A 26 -11.72 0.31 6.46
C SER A 26 -12.15 0.23 5.00
N VAL A 27 -11.33 0.75 4.09
CA VAL A 27 -11.58 0.77 2.63
C VAL A 27 -11.73 -0.64 2.07
N LEU A 28 -10.80 -1.54 2.38
CA LEU A 28 -10.80 -2.91 1.87
C LEU A 28 -11.97 -3.73 2.43
N THR A 29 -12.34 -3.50 3.69
CA THR A 29 -13.52 -4.11 4.32
C THR A 29 -14.80 -3.68 3.58
N ALA A 30 -14.94 -2.39 3.30
CA ALA A 30 -16.09 -1.86 2.55
C ALA A 30 -16.13 -2.42 1.10
N ALA A 31 -14.97 -2.57 0.46
CA ALA A 31 -14.85 -3.14 -0.88
C ALA A 31 -15.05 -4.67 -0.94
N LYS A 32 -15.06 -5.36 0.22
CA LYS A 32 -15.07 -6.83 0.35
C LYS A 32 -13.92 -7.51 -0.44
N ASN A 33 -12.79 -6.83 -0.61
CA ASN A 33 -11.65 -7.39 -1.32
C ASN A 33 -10.81 -8.24 -0.35
N THR A 34 -10.86 -9.56 -0.51
CA THR A 34 -10.13 -10.52 0.34
C THR A 34 -8.77 -10.94 -0.23
N ASP A 35 -8.43 -10.49 -1.44
CA ASP A 35 -7.17 -10.85 -2.11
C ASP A 35 -6.02 -9.91 -1.75
N ILE A 36 -6.33 -8.69 -1.30
CA ILE A 36 -5.34 -7.73 -0.80
C ILE A 36 -4.97 -8.08 0.64
N ILE A 37 -3.67 -8.12 0.91
CA ILE A 37 -3.08 -8.36 2.23
C ILE A 37 -2.53 -7.02 2.71
N ILE A 38 -2.98 -6.58 3.88
CA ILE A 38 -2.37 -5.43 4.58
C ILE A 38 -1.89 -5.85 5.96
N ASN A 39 -0.81 -5.23 6.43
CA ASN A 39 -0.30 -5.43 7.77
C ASN A 39 0.32 -4.13 8.31
N TYR A 40 0.46 -4.03 9.63
CA TYR A 40 1.22 -2.99 10.29
C TYR A 40 2.11 -3.59 11.38
N GLY A 41 3.39 -3.31 11.32
CA GLY A 41 4.36 -3.80 12.29
C GLY A 41 5.72 -3.12 12.15
N ASN A 42 6.45 -2.98 13.25
CA ASN A 42 7.77 -2.33 13.27
C ASN A 42 7.80 -0.96 12.57
N GLY A 43 6.73 -0.17 12.72
CA GLY A 43 6.60 1.16 12.09
C GLY A 43 6.30 1.15 10.58
N HIS A 44 6.11 -0.02 9.97
CA HIS A 44 5.79 -0.16 8.56
C HIS A 44 4.33 -0.51 8.35
N PHE A 45 3.67 0.21 7.44
CA PHE A 45 2.50 -0.27 6.73
C PHE A 45 2.96 -1.14 5.56
N LEU A 46 2.39 -2.33 5.43
CA LEU A 46 2.69 -3.27 4.35
C LEU A 46 1.42 -3.52 3.56
N ILE A 47 1.54 -3.54 2.23
CA ILE A 47 0.46 -3.92 1.31
C ILE A 47 0.98 -4.85 0.22
N GLY A 48 0.24 -5.94 -0.01
CA GLY A 48 0.50 -6.95 -1.02
C GLY A 48 -0.79 -7.57 -1.53
N HIS A 49 -0.68 -8.56 -2.42
CA HIS A 49 -1.82 -9.23 -3.04
C HIS A 49 -1.53 -10.73 -3.25
N LYS A 50 -2.54 -11.58 -3.01
CA LYS A 50 -2.39 -13.05 -3.08
C LYS A 50 -1.97 -13.60 -4.46
N LYS A 51 -2.22 -12.85 -5.52
CA LYS A 51 -1.99 -13.27 -6.93
C LYS A 51 -0.87 -12.50 -7.64
N TYR A 52 -0.43 -11.36 -7.09
CA TYR A 52 0.55 -10.50 -7.76
C TYR A 52 1.87 -10.50 -7.02
N ARG A 53 2.95 -10.21 -7.75
CA ARG A 53 4.31 -10.30 -7.21
C ARG A 53 4.84 -9.00 -6.64
N ASP A 54 4.18 -7.90 -6.90
CA ASP A 54 4.53 -6.57 -6.41
C ASP A 54 3.77 -6.26 -5.11
N GLY A 55 4.29 -5.30 -4.35
CA GLY A 55 3.77 -4.82 -3.08
C GLY A 55 4.52 -3.58 -2.63
N LEU A 56 4.08 -2.96 -1.54
CA LEU A 56 4.74 -1.78 -0.96
C LEU A 56 4.88 -1.91 0.55
N ALA A 57 6.01 -1.46 1.06
CA ALA A 57 6.21 -1.12 2.46
C ALA A 57 6.34 0.39 2.58
N VAL A 58 5.61 0.97 3.53
CA VAL A 58 5.60 2.41 3.79
C VAL A 58 5.94 2.65 5.26
N SER A 59 6.93 3.48 5.52
CA SER A 59 7.32 3.90 6.86
C SER A 59 7.65 5.39 6.87
N THR A 60 7.98 5.91 8.04
CA THR A 60 8.54 7.25 8.22
C THR A 60 9.85 7.13 9.00
N ASP A 61 10.88 7.88 8.60
CA ASP A 61 12.12 7.97 9.36
C ASP A 61 11.98 8.84 10.63
N GLY A 62 13.07 8.99 11.38
CA GLY A 62 13.10 9.79 12.60
C GLY A 62 12.88 11.30 12.42
N PHE A 63 12.87 11.80 11.18
CA PHE A 63 12.60 13.19 10.81
C PHE A 63 11.20 13.38 10.20
N GLY A 64 10.40 12.31 10.10
CA GLY A 64 9.07 12.35 9.50
C GLY A 64 9.08 12.29 7.96
N LEU A 65 10.21 11.91 7.36
CA LEU A 65 10.29 11.67 5.92
C LEU A 65 9.69 10.31 5.59
N TRP A 66 8.79 10.25 4.62
CA TRP A 66 8.20 8.98 4.19
C TRP A 66 9.21 8.16 3.39
N GLU A 67 9.26 6.86 3.67
CA GLU A 67 9.99 5.88 2.87
C GLU A 67 9.00 4.90 2.26
N ILE A 68 9.05 4.74 0.94
CA ILE A 68 8.23 3.83 0.14
C ILE A 68 9.16 2.80 -0.48
N THR A 69 9.11 1.55 -0.02
CA THR A 69 9.97 0.47 -0.49
C THR A 69 9.15 -0.52 -1.31
N GLU A 70 9.66 -0.88 -2.49
CA GLU A 70 9.05 -1.96 -3.29
C GLU A 70 9.23 -3.29 -2.55
N LEU A 71 8.14 -4.03 -2.41
CA LEU A 71 8.16 -5.42 -1.95
C LEU A 71 8.02 -6.35 -3.14
N ARG A 72 8.70 -7.50 -3.06
CA ARG A 72 8.57 -8.56 -4.06
C ARG A 72 8.10 -9.85 -3.40
N SER A 73 7.11 -10.49 -4.00
CA SER A 73 6.65 -11.80 -3.57
C SER A 73 7.64 -12.89 -4.00
N THR A 74 7.92 -13.78 -3.08
CA THR A 74 8.74 -14.98 -3.22
C THR A 74 7.90 -16.18 -3.68
N GLU A 75 8.55 -17.31 -3.97
CA GLU A 75 7.86 -18.53 -4.43
C GLU A 75 6.89 -19.10 -3.39
N ASP A 76 7.16 -18.91 -2.09
CA ASP A 76 6.28 -19.32 -0.99
C ASP A 76 5.14 -18.31 -0.72
N ARG A 77 5.00 -17.28 -1.57
CA ARG A 77 4.01 -16.20 -1.45
C ARG A 77 4.17 -15.34 -0.20
N SER A 78 5.35 -15.36 0.43
CA SER A 78 5.75 -14.31 1.35
C SER A 78 6.23 -13.08 0.57
N TYR A 79 6.61 -12.03 1.27
CA TYR A 79 7.10 -10.78 0.70
C TYR A 79 8.45 -10.42 1.33
N GLU A 80 9.38 -10.02 0.47
CA GLU A 80 10.70 -9.52 0.86
C GLU A 80 10.88 -8.07 0.43
N PHE A 81 11.67 -7.33 1.21
CA PHE A 81 12.08 -5.98 0.85
C PHE A 81 13.05 -6.02 -0.33
N THR A 82 12.86 -5.13 -1.29
CA THR A 82 13.85 -4.87 -2.33
C THR A 82 14.79 -3.73 -1.92
N ASP A 83 15.83 -3.51 -2.71
CA ASP A 83 16.74 -2.37 -2.58
C ASP A 83 16.15 -1.04 -3.08
N LYS A 84 14.98 -1.08 -3.72
CA LYS A 84 14.33 0.11 -4.28
C LYS A 84 13.47 0.82 -3.26
N THR A 85 14.01 1.91 -2.74
CA THR A 85 13.33 2.80 -1.81
C THR A 85 13.22 4.20 -2.39
N PHE A 86 12.03 4.78 -2.29
CA PHE A 86 11.75 6.18 -2.63
C PHE A 86 11.43 6.95 -1.37
N ARG A 87 11.95 8.18 -1.27
CA ARG A 87 11.74 9.06 -0.12
C ARG A 87 11.00 10.32 -0.51
N THR A 88 10.12 10.80 0.36
CA THR A 88 9.30 12.00 0.10
C THR A 88 8.80 12.65 1.38
N GLU A 89 8.74 13.97 1.42
CA GLU A 89 8.10 14.72 2.49
C GLU A 89 6.57 14.80 2.30
N ASN A 90 6.09 14.48 1.09
CA ASN A 90 4.70 14.66 0.72
C ASN A 90 3.89 13.38 0.96
N THR A 91 2.98 13.42 1.93
CA THR A 91 1.96 12.38 2.15
C THR A 91 1.22 12.04 0.85
N GLU A 92 0.92 13.03 0.00
CA GLU A 92 0.21 12.81 -1.26
C GLU A 92 0.94 11.82 -2.18
N THR A 93 2.28 11.84 -2.20
CA THR A 93 3.07 10.89 -2.99
C THR A 93 2.87 9.46 -2.49
N VAL A 94 2.83 9.25 -1.17
CA VAL A 94 2.56 7.94 -0.54
C VAL A 94 1.17 7.44 -0.93
N VAL A 95 0.16 8.31 -0.80
CA VAL A 95 -1.22 7.99 -1.18
C VAL A 95 -1.32 7.58 -2.65
N ARG A 96 -0.69 8.35 -3.54
CA ARG A 96 -0.70 8.07 -4.99
C ARG A 96 0.03 6.76 -5.31
N ALA A 97 1.12 6.43 -4.62
CA ALA A 97 1.83 5.16 -4.82
C ALA A 97 0.95 3.96 -4.45
N VAL A 98 0.31 4.01 -3.27
CA VAL A 98 -0.62 2.96 -2.83
C VAL A 98 -1.83 2.85 -3.76
N ALA A 99 -2.44 3.99 -4.14
CA ALA A 99 -3.56 4.00 -5.06
C ALA A 99 -3.18 3.44 -6.44
N SER A 100 -2.01 3.81 -6.97
CA SER A 100 -1.52 3.30 -8.24
C SER A 100 -1.35 1.78 -8.21
N LEU A 101 -0.77 1.23 -7.14
CA LEU A 101 -0.61 -0.21 -6.96
C LEU A 101 -1.96 -0.94 -7.01
N LEU A 102 -2.93 -0.44 -6.24
CA LEU A 102 -4.29 -0.99 -6.20
C LEU A 102 -4.95 -0.94 -7.58
N ILE A 103 -4.85 0.19 -8.28
CA ILE A 103 -5.41 0.35 -9.62
C ILE A 103 -4.80 -0.65 -10.59
N THR A 104 -3.47 -0.81 -10.57
CA THR A 104 -2.77 -1.78 -11.42
C THR A 104 -3.27 -3.21 -11.18
N TRP A 105 -3.43 -3.61 -9.92
CA TRP A 105 -3.95 -4.94 -9.58
C TRP A 105 -5.38 -5.16 -10.07
N GLU A 106 -6.23 -4.15 -9.97
CA GLU A 106 -7.61 -4.21 -10.44
C GLU A 106 -7.70 -4.29 -11.97
N GLU A 107 -6.83 -3.57 -12.69
CA GLU A 107 -6.75 -3.64 -14.15
C GLU A 107 -6.29 -5.02 -14.64
N PHE A 108 -5.31 -5.63 -13.96
CA PHE A 108 -4.86 -6.99 -14.29
C PHE A 108 -5.88 -8.09 -13.99
N GLN A 109 -6.89 -7.86 -13.13
CA GLN A 109 -7.97 -8.84 -12.91
C GLN A 109 -8.98 -8.87 -14.05
N GLY A 110 -9.03 -7.82 -14.88
CA GLY A 110 -9.95 -7.71 -16.03
C GLY A 110 -9.41 -8.25 -17.36
N SER A 111 -8.15 -8.69 -17.39
CA SER A 111 -7.45 -9.26 -18.56
C SER A 111 -7.33 -10.77 -18.48
#